data_AF-A0A0Q8DQT1-F1
#
_entry.id   AF-A0A0Q8DQT1-F1
#
_cell.length_a   1.000
_cell.length_b   1.000
_cell.length_c   1.000
_cell.angle_alpha   90.00
_cell.angle_beta   90.00
_cell.angle_gamma   90.00
#
_symmetry.space_group_name_H-M   'P 1'
#
loop_
_entity.id
_entity.type
_entity.pdbx_description
1 polymer ?
#
loop_
_entity_poly.entity_id
_entity_poly.type
_entity_poly.pdbx_seq_one_letter_code
_entity_poly.pdbx_strand_id
1 'polypeptide(L)'
;MSTVDASRGAKPDADLLLCLAETAPGPDRVRLERQVVRLHKMMARDIARCYVPLGVEQGRATRLALAALLRAVRTYDHSIRLDFERYATSLIQLELSRSLQSR
;
A
#
# COMPACT_ATOMS: atom_id res chain seq x y z
N MET A 1 -36.35 -12.62 -0.60
CA MET A 1 -35.12 -12.38 0.20
C MET A 1 -34.19 -13.55 -0.03
N SER A 2 -33.25 -13.41 -0.95
CA SER A 2 -32.23 -14.43 -1.22
C SER A 2 -30.87 -13.82 -0.92
N THR A 3 -30.23 -14.36 0.11
CA THR A 3 -28.84 -14.14 0.49
C THR A 3 -27.95 -14.74 -0.60
N VAL A 4 -27.61 -13.93 -1.60
CA VAL A 4 -26.61 -14.31 -2.61
C VAL A 4 -25.23 -14.02 -2.03
N ASP A 5 -24.72 -15.03 -1.34
CA ASP A 5 -23.35 -15.54 -1.44
C ASP A 5 -22.23 -14.48 -1.48
N ALA A 6 -21.77 -14.09 -0.29
CA ALA A 6 -20.60 -13.24 -0.05
C ALA A 6 -19.26 -13.95 -0.32
N SER A 7 -19.21 -14.81 -1.34
CA SER A 7 -17.98 -15.49 -1.78
C SER A 7 -17.30 -14.71 -2.91
N ARG A 8 -17.12 -13.40 -2.72
CA ARG A 8 -16.29 -12.57 -3.60
C ARG A 8 -14.84 -12.76 -3.18
N GLY A 9 -14.23 -13.86 -3.66
CA GLY A 9 -12.83 -14.26 -3.51
C GLY A 9 -12.02 -13.43 -2.53
N ALA A 10 -11.88 -13.92 -1.30
CA ALA A 10 -11.08 -13.27 -0.26
C ALA A 10 -9.67 -13.03 -0.82
N LYS A 11 -9.37 -11.76 -1.13
CA LYS A 11 -7.99 -11.37 -1.43
C LYS A 11 -7.19 -11.73 -0.18
N PRO A 12 -6.02 -12.38 -0.31
CA PRO A 12 -5.18 -12.63 0.85
C PRO A 12 -4.95 -11.31 1.57
N ASP A 13 -5.28 -11.29 2.86
CA ASP A 13 -5.20 -10.10 3.70
C ASP A 13 -3.74 -9.62 3.73
N ALA A 14 -3.54 -8.32 3.53
CA ALA A 14 -2.22 -7.70 3.57
C ALA A 14 -1.55 -8.00 4.91
N ASP A 15 -2.34 -7.94 5.99
CA ASP A 15 -1.88 -8.15 7.36
C ASP A 15 -1.43 -9.59 7.55
N LEU A 16 -2.15 -10.57 6.98
CA LEU A 16 -1.75 -11.98 7.01
C LEU A 16 -0.45 -12.22 6.22
N LEU A 17 -0.34 -11.64 5.02
CA LEU A 17 0.87 -11.79 4.19
C LEU A 17 2.11 -11.17 4.86
N LEU A 18 1.94 -10.03 5.53
CA LEU A 18 3.01 -9.36 6.26
C LEU A 18 3.39 -10.11 7.54
N CYS A 19 2.39 -10.65 8.26
CA CYS A 19 2.61 -11.55 9.40
C CYS A 19 3.44 -12.78 9.02
N LEU A 20 3.13 -13.41 7.90
CA LEU A 20 3.94 -14.52 7.37
C LEU A 20 5.35 -14.08 6.95
N ALA A 21 5.49 -12.83 6.48
CA ALA A 21 6.76 -12.31 5.99
C ALA A 21 7.78 -12.05 7.12
N GLU A 22 7.31 -11.75 8.34
CA GLU A 22 8.18 -11.56 9.51
C GLU A 22 8.98 -12.80 9.88
N THR A 23 8.35 -13.97 9.80
CA THR A 23 8.97 -15.25 10.16
C THR A 23 9.58 -15.98 8.96
N ALA A 24 9.39 -15.46 7.75
CA ALA A 24 9.85 -16.11 6.52
C ALA A 24 11.35 -15.85 6.25
N PRO A 25 12.07 -16.85 5.71
CA PRO A 25 13.44 -16.66 5.24
C PRO A 25 13.50 -15.68 4.06
N GLY A 26 14.63 -15.01 3.88
CA GLY A 26 14.81 -13.85 2.97
C GLY A 26 14.10 -13.95 1.60
N PRO A 27 14.26 -15.03 0.81
CA PRO A 27 13.58 -15.17 -0.48
C PRO A 27 12.05 -15.24 -0.38
N ASP A 28 11.53 -15.93 0.63
CA ASP A 28 10.09 -16.05 0.87
C ASP A 28 9.50 -14.74 1.40
N ARG A 29 10.23 -14.05 2.29
CA ARG A 29 9.88 -12.70 2.75
C ARG A 29 9.74 -11.74 1.56
N VAL A 30 10.73 -11.71 0.66
CA VAL A 30 10.68 -10.85 -0.53
C VAL A 30 9.51 -11.23 -1.45
N ARG A 31 9.16 -12.52 -1.57
CA ARG A 31 7.99 -12.97 -2.35
C ARG A 31 6.69 -12.45 -1.75
N LEU A 32 6.52 -12.56 -0.44
CA LEU A 32 5.34 -12.10 0.31
C LEU A 32 5.20 -10.58 0.22
N GLU A 33 6.27 -9.82 0.48
CA GLU A 33 6.31 -8.37 0.32
C GLU A 33 5.90 -7.93 -1.09
N ARG A 34 6.44 -8.58 -2.14
CA ARG A 34 6.05 -8.32 -3.54
C ARG A 34 4.59 -8.63 -3.83
N GLN A 35 3.99 -9.58 -3.12
CA GLN A 35 2.57 -9.90 -3.26
C GLN A 35 1.72 -8.78 -2.66
N VAL A 36 2.07 -8.28 -1.48
CA VAL A 36 1.40 -7.14 -0.84
C VAL A 36 1.48 -5.89 -1.73
N VAL A 37 2.65 -5.59 -2.29
CA VAL A 37 2.81 -4.47 -3.24
C VAL A 37 1.88 -4.63 -4.45
N ARG A 38 1.77 -5.84 -5.01
CA ARG A 38 0.91 -6.11 -6.17
C ARG A 38 -0.57 -5.87 -5.84
N LEU A 39 -1.02 -6.26 -4.65
CA LEU A 39 -2.40 -6.05 -4.20
C LEU A 39 -2.76 -4.57 -4.06
N HIS A 40 -1.82 -3.74 -3.58
CA HIS A 40 -2.07 -2.33 -3.24
C HIS A 40 -1.59 -1.34 -4.31
N LYS A 41 -1.03 -1.84 -5.42
CA LYS A 41 -0.50 -0.98 -6.50
C LYS A 41 -1.56 -0.04 -7.08
N MET A 42 -2.80 -0.51 -7.20
CA MET A 42 -3.91 0.31 -7.70
C MET A 42 -4.30 1.40 -6.70
N MET A 43 -4.45 1.06 -5.42
CA MET A 43 -4.68 2.04 -4.35
C MET A 43 -3.65 3.17 -4.36
N ALA A 44 -2.35 2.83 -4.43
CA ALA A 44 -1.30 3.84 -4.48
C ALA A 44 -1.41 4.77 -5.71
N ARG A 45 -1.78 4.22 -6.87
CA ARG A 45 -2.01 5.02 -8.09
C ARG A 45 -3.25 5.89 -7.99
N ASP A 46 -4.31 5.38 -7.37
CA ASP A 46 -5.57 6.11 -7.21
C ASP A 46 -5.35 7.32 -6.29
N ILE A 47 -4.60 7.14 -5.19
CA ILE A 47 -4.17 8.25 -4.32
C ILE A 47 -3.30 9.24 -5.11
N ALA A 48 -2.32 8.75 -5.88
CA ALA A 48 -1.46 9.63 -6.69
C ALA A 48 -2.24 10.51 -7.67
N ARG A 49 -3.31 9.99 -8.30
CA ARG A 49 -4.15 10.76 -9.23
C ARG A 49 -4.82 11.95 -8.54
N CYS A 50 -5.19 11.84 -7.27
CA CYS A 50 -5.80 12.94 -6.51
C CYS A 50 -4.85 14.14 -6.31
N TYR A 51 -3.53 13.93 -6.40
CA TYR A 51 -2.53 14.99 -6.23
C TYR A 51 -2.11 15.66 -7.54
N VAL A 52 -2.53 15.12 -8.69
CA VAL A 52 -2.24 15.74 -10.00
C VAL A 52 -2.91 17.11 -10.15
N PRO A 53 -4.20 17.28 -9.83
CA PRO A 53 -4.85 18.59 -9.86
C PRO A 53 -4.27 19.60 -8.85
N LEU A 54 -3.62 19.11 -7.79
CA LEU A 54 -2.93 19.95 -6.80
C LEU A 54 -1.56 20.43 -7.29
N GLY A 55 -1.17 20.03 -8.50
CA GLY A 55 0.02 20.46 -9.19
C GLY A 55 1.08 19.37 -9.33
N VAL A 56 1.02 18.24 -8.62
CA VAL A 56 2.04 17.17 -8.72
C VAL A 56 2.06 16.57 -10.12
N GLU A 57 3.21 16.62 -10.79
CA GLU A 57 3.38 16.00 -12.12
C GLU A 57 3.02 14.51 -12.03
N GLN A 58 2.22 14.00 -12.98
CA GLN A 58 1.59 12.68 -12.89
C GLN A 58 2.60 11.53 -12.73
N GLY A 59 3.70 11.56 -13.47
CA GLY A 59 4.80 10.60 -13.37
C GLY A 59 5.51 10.67 -12.02
N ARG A 60 5.74 11.88 -11.49
CA ARG A 60 6.28 12.11 -10.15
C ARG A 60 5.32 11.61 -9.06
N ALA A 61 4.03 11.94 -9.13
CA ALA A 61 3.01 11.49 -8.18
C ALA A 61 2.97 9.95 -8.11
N THR A 62 2.94 9.30 -9.28
CA THR A 62 2.92 7.83 -9.36
C THR A 62 4.19 7.21 -8.77
N ARG A 63 5.38 7.76 -9.08
CA ARG A 63 6.65 7.26 -8.53
C ARG A 63 6.71 7.42 -7.02
N LEU A 64 6.32 8.57 -6.48
CA LEU A 64 6.31 8.83 -5.05
C LEU A 64 5.36 7.89 -4.31
N ALA A 65 4.14 7.70 -4.83
CA ALA A 65 3.16 6.81 -4.20
C ALA A 65 3.63 5.34 -4.20
N LEU A 66 4.23 4.87 -5.29
CA LEU A 66 4.79 3.50 -5.35
C LEU A 66 6.00 3.33 -4.43
N ALA A 67 6.86 4.35 -4.32
CA ALA A 67 7.99 4.32 -3.39
C ALA A 67 7.52 4.32 -1.93
N ALA A 68 6.50 5.12 -1.59
CA ALA A 68 5.89 5.14 -0.28
C ALA A 68 5.22 3.79 0.05
N LEU A 69 4.54 3.15 -0.91
CA LEU A 69 3.97 1.80 -0.72
C LEU A 69 5.07 0.76 -0.45
N LEU A 70 6.17 0.79 -1.20
CA LEU A 70 7.31 -0.11 -0.96
C LEU A 70 7.90 0.08 0.43
N ARG A 71 8.00 1.34 0.89
CA ARG A 71 8.45 1.65 2.25
C ARG A 71 7.45 1.12 3.27
N ALA A 72 6.15 1.34 3.07
CA ALA A 72 5.10 0.85 3.97
C ALA A 72 5.20 -0.67 4.16
N VAL A 73 5.36 -1.44 3.07
CA VAL A 73 5.52 -2.90 3.14
C VAL A 73 6.73 -3.33 3.97
N ARG A 74 7.83 -2.56 3.92
CA ARG A 74 9.07 -2.90 4.63
C ARG A 74 9.08 -2.47 6.09
N THR A 75 8.31 -1.45 6.44
CA THR A 75 8.33 -0.82 7.77
C THR A 75 7.04 -1.03 8.56
N TYR A 76 6.06 -1.74 7.98
CA TYR A 76 4.83 -2.07 8.68
C TYR A 76 5.12 -3.07 9.80
N ASP A 77 4.73 -2.68 11.01
CA ASP A 77 4.78 -3.49 12.21
C ASP A 77 3.34 -3.88 12.56
N HIS A 78 3.06 -5.18 12.51
CA HIS A 78 1.71 -5.72 12.72
C HIS A 78 1.31 -5.78 14.19
N SER A 79 2.26 -5.56 15.11
CA SER A 79 1.93 -5.36 16.52
C SER A 79 1.19 -4.04 16.76
N ILE A 80 1.33 -3.08 15.84
CA ILE A 80 0.58 -1.84 15.82
C ILE A 80 -0.82 -2.15 15.28
N ARG A 81 -1.86 -1.93 16.09
CA ARG A 81 -3.29 -2.20 15.78
C ARG A 81 -3.90 -1.33 14.67
N LEU A 82 -3.09 -0.85 13.72
CA LEU A 82 -3.54 -0.14 12.54
C LEU A 82 -3.51 -1.11 11.35
N ASP A 83 -4.62 -1.25 10.65
CA ASP A 83 -4.64 -2.03 9.41
C ASP A 83 -3.59 -1.50 8.41
N PHE A 84 -2.98 -2.40 7.63
CA PHE A 84 -1.93 -2.02 6.69
C PHE A 84 -2.38 -0.96 5.68
N GLU A 85 -3.64 -1.02 5.23
CA GLU A 85 -4.17 -0.11 4.21
C GLU A 85 -4.17 1.34 4.69
N ARG A 86 -4.63 1.60 5.91
CA ARG A 86 -4.59 2.93 6.54
C ARG A 86 -3.16 3.39 6.75
N TYR A 87 -2.30 2.52 7.27
CA TYR A 87 -0.88 2.85 7.45
C TYR A 87 -0.22 3.27 6.13
N ALA A 88 -0.38 2.46 5.08
CA ALA A 88 0.15 2.73 3.76
C ALA A 88 -0.43 4.01 3.14
N THR A 89 -1.75 4.22 3.29
CA THR A 89 -2.44 5.43 2.80
C THR A 89 -1.87 6.69 3.44
N SER A 90 -1.73 6.72 4.77
CA SER A 90 -1.15 7.87 5.47
C SER A 90 0.28 8.15 5.02
N LEU A 91 1.09 7.10 4.82
CA LEU A 91 2.46 7.24 4.35
C LEU A 91 2.55 7.79 2.92
N ILE A 92 1.68 7.33 2.03
CA ILE A 92 1.60 7.80 0.63
C ILE A 92 1.18 9.27 0.60
N GLN A 93 0.13 9.63 1.33
CA GLN A 93 -0.35 11.01 1.40
C GLN A 93 0.72 11.95 1.96
N LEU A 94 1.45 11.53 2.99
CA LEU A 94 2.55 12.31 3.56
C LEU A 94 3.63 12.63 2.52
N GLU A 95 4.09 11.63 1.76
CA GLU A 95 5.13 11.82 0.74
C GLU A 95 4.65 12.69 -0.43
N LEU A 96 3.40 12.54 -0.84
CA LEU A 96 2.81 13.38 -1.89
C LEU A 96 2.64 14.83 -1.42
N SER A 97 2.16 15.04 -0.19
CA SER A 97 2.01 16.38 0.40
C SER A 97 3.35 17.09 0.57
N ARG A 98 4.41 16.39 0.99
CA ARG A 98 5.78 16.95 1.05
C ARG A 98 6.25 17.42 -0.32
N SER A 99 5.91 16.69 -1.39
CA SER A 99 6.31 17.06 -2.76
C SER A 99 5.68 18.35 -3.27
N LEU A 100 4.57 18.80 -2.67
CA LEU A 100 3.95 20.09 -2.95
C LEU A 100 4.68 21.24 -2.28
N GLN A 101 5.30 21.01 -1.12
CA GLN A 101 6.03 22.03 -0.36
C GLN A 101 7.45 22.29 -0.91
N SER A 102 8.04 21.32 -1.61
CA SER A 102 9.36 21.45 -2.26
C SER A 102 9.28 22.09 -3.65
N ARG A 103 8.34 23.00 -3.87
CA ARG A 103 8.10 23.69 -5.15
C ARG A 103 8.51 25.14 -5.07
#